data_AF-A0A8T4N013-F1
#
_entry.id   AF-A0A8T4N013-F1
#
_cell.length_a   1.000
_cell.length_b   1.000
_cell.length_c   1.000
_cell.angle_alpha   90.00
_cell.angle_beta   90.00
_cell.angle_gamma   90.00
#
_symmetry.space_group_name_H-M   'P 1'
#
loop_
_entity.id
_entity.type
_entity.pdbx_description
1 polymer ?
#
loop_
_entity_poly.entity_id
_entity_poly.type
_entity_poly.pdbx_seq_one_letter_code
_entity_poly.pdbx_strand_id
1 'polypeptide(L)'
;MNCRRGEVTGVGILYIVFFSMFVVILVVGIVGGLVAFFGKGYDYREGEARALLKSVRECFEREKLDLSNLNEDIFFQKCGISKSVIEDGKHIVYVKDKNNKEFVVGVADFKMRCGLYARFKNREMPLCASHPIDSEGYEFLVGSSQNVKRVAV
;
A
#
# COMPACT_ATOMS: atom_id res chain seq x y z
N MET A 1 -48.22 -56.43 -10.53
CA MET A 1 -47.80 -55.11 -10.01
C MET A 1 -46.37 -54.89 -10.46
N ASN A 2 -46.16 -54.11 -11.53
CA ASN A 2 -44.84 -53.87 -12.10
C ASN A 2 -44.24 -52.61 -11.47
N CYS A 3 -43.25 -52.78 -10.58
CA CYS A 3 -42.49 -51.69 -10.00
C CYS A 3 -41.57 -51.06 -11.07
N ARG A 4 -41.87 -49.83 -11.49
CA ARG A 4 -40.93 -48.97 -12.24
C ARG A 4 -39.80 -48.54 -11.31
N ARG A 5 -38.69 -49.29 -11.31
CA ARG A 5 -37.48 -49.02 -10.53
C ARG A 5 -36.41 -48.21 -11.30
N GLY A 6 -36.71 -47.79 -12.53
CA GLY A 6 -35.72 -47.21 -13.46
C GLY A 6 -35.73 -45.68 -13.61
N GLU A 7 -36.74 -44.96 -13.12
CA GLU A 7 -36.84 -43.50 -13.30
C GLU A 7 -36.07 -42.69 -12.24
N VAL A 8 -35.75 -43.29 -11.08
CA VAL A 8 -35.08 -42.58 -9.97
C VAL A 8 -33.57 -42.41 -10.21
N THR A 9 -32.96 -43.31 -11.00
CA THR A 9 -31.53 -43.26 -11.30
C THR A 9 -31.14 -42.11 -12.22
N GLY A 10 -31.96 -41.77 -13.22
CA GLY A 10 -31.65 -40.69 -14.17
C GLY A 10 -31.70 -39.30 -13.55
N VAL A 11 -32.72 -39.05 -12.72
CA VAL A 11 -32.89 -37.77 -12.02
C VAL A 11 -31.78 -37.56 -10.98
N GLY A 12 -31.40 -38.61 -10.24
CA GLY A 12 -30.29 -38.55 -9.29
C GLY A 12 -28.95 -38.23 -9.94
N ILE A 13 -28.66 -38.83 -11.09
CA ILE A 13 -27.43 -38.55 -11.86
C ILE A 13 -27.43 -37.08 -12.33
N LEU A 14 -28.58 -36.57 -12.81
CA LEU A 14 -28.68 -35.20 -13.30
C LEU A 14 -28.46 -34.17 -12.17
N TYR A 15 -28.98 -34.45 -10.96
CA TYR A 15 -28.70 -33.63 -9.77
C TYR A 15 -27.22 -33.65 -9.38
N ILE A 16 -26.57 -34.82 -9.39
CA ILE A 16 -25.14 -34.93 -9.05
C ILE A 16 -24.29 -34.15 -10.04
N VAL A 17 -24.57 -34.30 -11.34
CA VAL A 17 -23.85 -33.57 -12.39
C VAL A 17 -24.02 -32.07 -12.22
N PHE A 18 -25.26 -31.59 -12.02
CA PHE A 18 -25.53 -30.17 -11.84
C PHE A 18 -24.85 -29.59 -10.59
N PHE A 19 -24.92 -30.33 -9.47
CA PHE A 19 -24.27 -29.93 -8.22
C PHE A 19 -22.74 -29.89 -8.36
N SER A 20 -22.14 -30.89 -9.00
CA SER A 20 -20.69 -30.92 -9.24
C SER A 20 -20.23 -29.77 -10.13
N MET A 21 -20.99 -29.44 -11.18
CA MET A 21 -20.70 -28.30 -12.06
C MET A 21 -20.74 -26.98 -11.29
N PHE A 22 -21.76 -26.79 -10.43
CA PHE A 22 -21.89 -25.60 -9.61
C PHE A 22 -20.71 -25.45 -8.62
N VAL A 23 -20.32 -26.54 -7.96
CA VAL A 23 -19.16 -26.55 -7.05
C VAL A 23 -17.87 -26.19 -7.79
N VAL A 24 -17.63 -26.76 -8.97
CA VAL A 24 -16.44 -26.45 -9.78
C VAL A 24 -16.41 -24.97 -10.16
N ILE A 25 -17.54 -24.41 -10.61
CA ILE A 25 -17.63 -22.98 -10.96
C ILE A 25 -17.32 -22.10 -9.75
N LEU A 26 -17.86 -22.44 -8.57
CA LEU A 26 -17.58 -21.70 -7.34
C LEU A 26 -16.12 -21.77 -6.95
N VAL A 27 -15.51 -22.96 -6.95
CA VAL A 27 -14.10 -23.13 -6.59
C VAL A 27 -13.19 -22.40 -7.57
N VAL A 28 -13.42 -22.54 -8.87
CA VAL A 28 -12.64 -21.83 -9.90
C VAL A 28 -12.83 -20.32 -9.79
N GLY A 29 -14.05 -19.85 -9.51
CA GLY A 29 -14.34 -18.43 -9.30
C GLY A 29 -13.63 -17.85 -8.09
N ILE A 30 -13.64 -18.57 -6.95
CA ILE A 30 -12.97 -18.12 -5.72
C ILE A 30 -11.45 -18.15 -5.92
N VAL A 31 -10.88 -19.26 -6.39
CA VAL A 31 -9.43 -19.38 -6.62
C VAL A 31 -8.97 -18.37 -7.67
N GLY A 32 -9.70 -18.25 -8.78
CA GLY A 32 -9.42 -17.25 -9.82
C GLY A 32 -9.49 -15.82 -9.29
N GLY A 33 -10.49 -15.50 -8.47
CA GLY A 33 -10.61 -14.20 -7.81
C GLY A 33 -9.46 -13.91 -6.85
N LEU A 34 -9.07 -14.88 -6.02
CA LEU A 34 -7.93 -14.77 -5.11
C LEU A 34 -6.63 -14.58 -5.88
N VAL A 35 -6.40 -15.34 -6.95
CA VAL A 35 -5.20 -15.20 -7.79
C VAL A 35 -5.21 -13.87 -8.55
N ALA A 36 -6.36 -13.42 -9.03
CA ALA A 36 -6.45 -12.12 -9.72
C ALA A 36 -6.19 -10.96 -8.77
N PHE A 37 -6.71 -11.02 -7.53
CA PHE A 37 -6.61 -9.95 -6.54
C PHE A 37 -5.28 -9.96 -5.77
N PHE A 38 -4.81 -11.14 -5.35
CA PHE A 38 -3.58 -11.29 -4.56
C PHE A 38 -2.37 -11.75 -5.38
N GLY A 39 -2.57 -12.31 -6.59
CA GLY A 39 -1.46 -12.80 -7.42
C GLY A 39 -0.59 -11.69 -8.00
N LYS A 40 -1.18 -10.51 -8.25
CA LYS A 40 -0.40 -9.27 -8.35
C LYS A 40 -0.20 -8.77 -6.94
N GLY A 41 0.82 -9.28 -6.25
CA GLY A 41 1.11 -8.93 -4.86
C GLY A 41 0.93 -7.43 -4.62
N TYR A 42 0.00 -7.09 -3.73
CA TYR A 42 -0.33 -5.71 -3.40
C TYR A 42 0.93 -4.97 -2.95
N ASP A 43 1.23 -3.86 -3.60
CA ASP A 43 2.42 -3.08 -3.26
C ASP A 43 2.11 -2.19 -2.05
N TYR A 44 2.26 -2.75 -0.85
CA TYR A 44 2.03 -2.08 0.43
C TYR A 44 2.82 -0.78 0.56
N ARG A 45 3.92 -0.63 -0.18
CA ARG A 45 4.81 0.52 -0.11
C ARG A 45 4.13 1.80 -0.57
N GLU A 46 3.28 1.72 -1.60
CA GLU A 46 2.50 2.88 -2.02
C GLU A 46 1.43 3.24 -0.99
N GLY A 47 0.76 2.24 -0.43
CA GLY A 47 -0.25 2.43 0.63
C GLY A 47 0.35 3.07 1.89
N GLU A 48 1.50 2.56 2.35
CA GLU A 48 2.25 3.11 3.47
C GLU A 48 2.77 4.52 3.20
N ALA A 49 3.36 4.76 2.03
CA ALA A 49 3.84 6.09 1.67
C ALA A 49 2.70 7.11 1.66
N ARG A 50 1.52 6.73 1.16
CA ARG A 50 0.32 7.59 1.19
C ARG A 50 -0.24 7.79 2.60
N ALA A 51 -0.24 6.74 3.43
CA ALA A 51 -0.67 6.84 4.82
C ALA A 51 0.25 7.77 5.63
N LEU A 52 1.56 7.60 5.49
CA LEU A 52 2.57 8.43 6.13
C LEU A 52 2.51 9.87 5.62
N LEU A 53 2.34 10.08 4.31
CA LEU A 53 2.11 11.41 3.71
C LEU A 53 0.91 12.11 4.34
N LYS A 54 -0.22 11.40 4.49
CA LYS A 54 -1.43 11.94 5.12
C LYS A 54 -1.16 12.33 6.58
N SER A 55 -0.52 11.47 7.36
CA SER A 55 -0.19 11.77 8.77
C SER A 55 0.76 12.96 8.92
N VAL A 56 1.79 13.06 8.07
CA VAL A 56 2.73 14.20 8.08
C VAL A 56 2.01 15.49 7.72
N ARG A 57 1.19 15.47 6.67
CA ARG A 57 0.40 16.64 6.26
C ARG A 57 -0.55 17.11 7.36
N GLU A 58 -1.34 16.20 7.92
CA GLU A 58 -2.26 16.52 9.01
C GLU A 58 -1.53 17.04 10.26
N CYS A 59 -0.29 16.61 10.50
CA CYS A 59 0.54 17.16 11.57
C CYS A 59 0.94 18.61 11.27
N PHE A 60 1.43 18.90 10.06
CA PHE A 60 1.84 20.25 9.67
C PHE A 60 0.66 21.23 9.71
N GLU A 61 -0.51 20.82 9.22
CA GLU A 61 -1.73 21.63 9.25
C GLU A 61 -2.21 21.89 10.69
N ARG A 62 -2.11 20.89 11.57
CA ARG A 62 -2.59 20.98 12.97
C ARG A 62 -1.66 21.78 13.87
N GLU A 63 -0.37 21.52 13.80
CA GLU A 63 0.65 22.15 14.66
C GLU A 63 1.20 23.45 14.06
N LYS A 64 0.83 23.79 12.82
CA LYS A 64 1.30 24.97 12.07
C LYS A 64 2.82 25.08 12.09
N LEU A 65 3.49 23.97 11.76
CA LEU A 65 4.95 23.89 11.80
C LEU A 65 5.56 24.76 10.71
N ASP A 66 6.48 25.65 11.11
CA ASP A 66 7.34 26.40 10.20
C ASP A 66 8.67 25.68 10.05
N LEU A 67 9.06 25.40 8.80
CA LEU A 67 10.32 24.75 8.44
C LEU A 67 11.55 25.51 8.94
N SER A 68 11.43 26.80 9.24
CA SER A 68 12.52 27.64 9.74
C SER A 68 13.06 27.21 11.11
N ASN A 69 12.22 26.63 11.95
CA ASN A 69 12.57 26.20 13.31
C ASN A 69 12.38 24.69 13.49
N LEU A 70 12.15 23.95 12.40
CA LEU A 70 11.84 22.53 12.46
C LEU A 70 13.13 21.70 12.50
N ASN A 71 13.37 21.08 13.65
CA ASN A 71 14.38 20.04 13.82
C ASN A 71 13.72 18.66 13.90
N GLU A 72 14.51 17.60 13.67
CA GLU A 72 14.04 16.21 13.74
C GLU A 72 13.30 15.92 15.05
N ASP A 73 13.87 16.30 16.20
CA ASP A 73 13.27 16.05 17.51
C ASP A 73 11.91 16.74 17.68
N ILE A 74 11.79 17.98 17.17
CA ILE A 74 10.54 18.75 17.22
C ILE A 74 9.50 18.06 16.32
N PHE A 75 9.90 17.62 15.13
CA PHE A 75 9.03 16.89 14.21
C PHE A 75 8.50 15.59 14.85
N PHE A 76 9.37 14.78 15.44
CA PHE A 76 8.94 13.53 16.09
C PHE A 76 8.05 13.78 17.31
N GLN A 77 8.38 14.78 18.13
CA GLN A 77 7.59 15.15 19.31
C GLN A 77 6.21 15.68 18.94
N LYS A 78 6.13 16.51 17.90
CA LYS A 78 4.89 17.19 17.47
C LYS A 78 3.99 16.30 16.63
N CYS A 79 4.58 15.53 15.72
CA CYS A 79 3.81 14.65 14.84
C CYS A 79 3.51 13.28 15.46
N GLY A 80 4.09 12.95 16.61
CA GLY A 80 3.88 11.66 17.28
C GLY A 80 4.36 10.47 16.45
N ILE A 81 5.25 10.71 15.48
CA ILE A 81 5.85 9.65 14.66
C ILE A 81 7.00 9.05 15.45
N SER A 82 7.03 7.74 15.58
CA SER A 82 8.12 7.07 16.29
C SER A 82 9.42 7.17 15.49
N LYS A 83 10.49 7.64 16.14
CA LYS A 83 11.82 7.78 15.55
C LYS A 83 12.30 6.48 14.89
N SER A 84 12.06 5.36 15.58
CA SER A 84 12.40 4.01 15.10
C SER A 84 11.83 3.67 13.73
N VAL A 85 10.61 4.13 13.40
CA VAL A 85 9.97 3.82 12.12
C VAL A 85 10.69 4.49 10.94
N ILE A 86 11.27 5.67 11.17
CA ILE A 86 12.02 6.41 10.14
C ILE A 86 13.50 6.02 10.14
N GLU A 87 14.11 5.80 11.31
CA GLU A 87 15.51 5.40 11.45
C GLU A 87 15.80 3.96 11.00
N ASP A 88 14.79 3.10 10.89
CA ASP A 88 14.89 1.75 10.32
C ASP A 88 15.36 1.71 8.85
N GLY A 89 15.59 2.88 8.24
CA GLY A 89 16.19 3.00 6.91
C GLY A 89 15.24 2.70 5.75
N LYS A 90 13.95 2.53 6.06
CA LYS A 90 12.92 2.13 5.08
C LYS A 90 11.97 3.24 4.70
N HIS A 91 12.03 4.39 5.37
CA HIS A 91 11.16 5.52 5.11
C HIS A 91 11.94 6.81 4.91
N ILE A 92 11.37 7.72 4.13
CA ILE A 92 11.83 9.10 4.00
C ILE A 92 10.64 10.03 4.11
N VAL A 93 10.83 11.14 4.83
CA VAL A 93 9.94 12.29 4.80
C VAL A 93 10.74 13.48 4.31
N TYR A 94 10.29 14.06 3.20
CA TYR A 94 10.86 15.24 2.60
C TYR A 94 9.77 16.30 2.50
N VAL A 95 10.06 17.49 3.01
CA VAL A 95 9.16 18.63 2.96
C VAL A 95 9.92 19.83 2.41
N LYS A 96 9.33 20.53 1.46
CA LYS A 96 9.90 21.74 0.87
C LYS A 96 8.92 22.89 0.90
N ASP A 97 9.37 24.06 1.34
CA ASP A 97 8.59 25.30 1.32
C ASP A 97 8.67 26.04 -0.04
N LYS A 98 7.74 26.98 -0.25
CA LYS A 98 7.81 28.06 -1.26
C LYS A 98 9.14 28.82 -1.22
N ASN A 99 9.73 28.98 -0.03
CA ASN A 99 11.02 29.65 0.17
C ASN A 99 12.24 28.77 -0.14
N ASN A 100 12.07 27.60 -0.77
CA ASN A 100 13.11 26.60 -1.03
C ASN A 100 13.81 26.07 0.24
N LYS A 101 13.21 26.23 1.43
CA LYS A 101 13.68 25.56 2.64
C LYS A 101 13.29 24.09 2.57
N GLU A 102 14.27 23.21 2.75
CA GLU A 102 14.09 21.76 2.70
C GLU A 102 14.28 21.18 4.11
N PHE A 103 13.36 20.30 4.50
CA PHE A 103 13.46 19.48 5.68
C PHE A 103 13.41 18.02 5.26
N VAL A 104 14.42 17.26 5.66
CA VAL A 104 14.58 15.85 5.27
C VAL A 104 14.82 15.04 6.52
N VAL A 105 14.03 13.98 6.70
CA VAL A 105 14.21 13.02 7.78
C VAL A 105 14.24 11.62 7.19
N GLY A 106 15.22 10.82 7.62
CA GLY A 106 15.46 9.47 7.13
C GLY A 106 16.59 9.40 6.11
N VAL A 107 16.50 8.42 5.19
CA VAL A 107 17.60 8.11 4.27
C VAL A 107 17.60 9.08 3.08
N ALA A 108 18.47 10.09 3.10
CA ALA A 108 18.55 11.14 2.06
C ALA A 108 18.66 10.60 0.62
N ASP A 109 19.29 9.44 0.46
CA ASP A 109 19.46 8.70 -0.79
C ASP A 109 18.11 8.36 -1.47
N PHE A 110 17.03 8.26 -0.69
CA PHE A 110 15.70 7.98 -1.22
C PHE A 110 15.14 9.15 -2.04
N LYS A 111 15.54 10.40 -1.78
CA LYS A 111 15.11 11.57 -2.57
C LYS A 111 15.46 11.37 -4.05
N MET A 112 16.69 10.95 -4.33
CA MET A 112 17.12 10.66 -5.71
C MET A 112 16.43 9.42 -6.27
N ARG A 113 16.28 8.35 -5.47
CA ARG A 113 15.63 7.11 -5.91
C ARG A 113 14.15 7.31 -6.23
N CYS A 114 13.46 8.22 -5.53
CA CYS A 114 12.08 8.59 -5.81
C CYS A 114 11.92 9.26 -7.19
N GLY A 115 12.92 10.00 -7.67
CA GLY A 115 12.89 10.65 -8.98
C GLY A 115 13.13 9.72 -10.17
N LEU A 116 13.60 8.49 -9.94
CA LEU A 116 13.94 7.55 -11.01
C LEU A 116 12.70 6.79 -11.49
N TYR A 117 12.48 6.77 -12.81
CA TYR A 117 11.40 5.99 -13.44
C TYR A 117 11.55 4.47 -13.21
N ALA A 118 12.78 4.01 -12.92
CA ALA A 118 13.07 2.62 -12.60
C ALA A 118 12.33 2.10 -11.35
N ARG A 119 11.78 2.99 -10.50
CA ARG A 119 10.98 2.63 -9.31
C ARG A 119 9.76 1.77 -9.60
N PHE A 120 9.14 1.93 -10.78
CA PHE A 120 7.95 1.16 -11.16
C PHE A 120 8.27 -0.26 -11.65
N LYS A 121 9.54 -0.52 -11.98
CA LYS A 121 10.00 -1.83 -12.48
C LYS A 121 10.82 -2.59 -11.46
N ASN A 122 11.53 -1.91 -10.56
CA ASN A 122 12.39 -2.54 -9.56
C ASN A 122 11.72 -2.58 -8.18
N ARG A 123 11.50 -3.80 -7.66
CA ARG A 123 10.91 -4.04 -6.32
C ARG A 123 11.83 -3.68 -5.15
N GLU A 124 13.09 -3.39 -5.41
CA GLU A 124 14.07 -2.95 -4.39
C GLU A 124 14.14 -1.42 -4.27
N MET A 125 13.64 -0.68 -5.26
CA MET A 125 13.61 0.78 -5.22
C MET A 125 12.36 1.27 -4.51
N PRO A 126 12.41 2.28 -3.63
CA PRO A 126 11.26 2.80 -2.87
C PRO A 126 10.16 3.40 -3.75
N LEU A 127 8.93 3.39 -3.23
CA LEU A 127 7.75 3.94 -3.89
C LEU A 127 7.38 5.16 -3.08
N CYS A 128 7.13 6.25 -3.79
CA CYS A 128 7.03 7.55 -3.19
C CYS A 128 5.70 8.19 -3.55
N ALA A 129 5.01 8.67 -2.54
CA ALA A 129 3.83 9.49 -2.67
C ALA A 129 4.27 10.94 -2.55
N SER A 130 3.97 11.74 -3.57
CA SER A 130 4.17 13.19 -3.54
C SER A 130 2.83 13.86 -3.63
N HIS A 131 2.62 14.88 -2.80
CA HIS A 131 1.53 15.82 -3.01
C HIS A 131 2.11 17.11 -3.60
N PRO A 132 1.62 17.58 -4.76
CA PRO A 132 2.07 18.86 -5.32
C PRO A 132 1.80 19.99 -4.32
N ILE A 133 2.56 21.08 -4.48
CA ILE A 133 2.50 22.28 -3.65
C ILE A 133 1.05 22.65 -3.37
N ASP A 134 0.64 22.45 -2.12
CA ASP A 134 -0.73 22.76 -1.72
C ASP A 134 -0.90 24.28 -1.54
N SER A 135 -2.13 24.74 -1.32
CA SER A 135 -2.45 26.18 -1.17
C SER A 135 -1.59 26.88 -0.10
N GLU A 136 -1.13 26.13 0.91
CA GLU A 136 -0.25 26.60 1.98
C GLU A 136 1.22 26.78 1.54
N GLY A 137 1.67 26.10 0.49
CA GLY A 137 3.01 26.27 -0.09
C GLY A 137 4.03 25.20 0.21
N TYR A 138 3.60 24.08 0.79
CA TYR A 138 4.48 22.95 1.06
C TYR A 138 4.37 21.88 -0.02
N GLU A 139 5.51 21.41 -0.51
CA GLU A 139 5.65 20.19 -1.30
C GLU A 139 6.07 19.06 -0.36
N PHE A 140 5.24 18.02 -0.27
CA PHE A 140 5.52 16.85 0.54
C PHE A 140 5.89 15.68 -0.35
N LEU A 141 7.01 15.03 -0.05
CA LEU A 141 7.44 13.78 -0.67
C LEU A 141 7.75 12.77 0.43
N VAL A 142 7.05 11.65 0.39
CA VAL A 142 7.20 10.58 1.37
C VAL A 142 7.42 9.28 0.63
N GLY A 143 8.37 8.46 1.08
CA GLY A 143 8.71 7.19 0.46
C GLY A 143 8.74 6.03 1.45
N SER A 144 8.33 4.85 0.99
CA SER A 144 8.52 3.57 1.71
C SER A 144 9.24 2.55 0.82
N SER A 145 10.23 1.86 1.41
CA SER A 145 10.86 0.66 0.85
C SER A 145 10.49 -0.61 1.62
N GLN A 146 9.49 -0.58 2.51
CA GLN A 146 9.09 -1.79 3.24
C GLN A 146 8.44 -2.79 2.30
N ASN A 147 9.18 -3.83 1.92
CA ASN A 147 8.57 -5.04 1.42
C ASN A 147 8.02 -5.81 2.62
N VAL A 148 6.77 -5.55 3.00
CA VAL A 148 6.06 -6.43 3.94
C VAL A 148 6.15 -7.83 3.34
N LYS A 149 6.79 -8.76 4.07
CA LYS A 149 6.92 -10.16 3.66
C LYS A 149 5.54 -10.62 3.22
N ARG A 150 5.40 -10.98 1.94
CA ARG A 150 4.18 -11.61 1.43
C ARG A 150 3.82 -12.71 2.41
N VAL A 151 2.59 -12.69 2.93
CA VAL A 151 2.03 -13.89 3.54
C VAL A 151 2.02 -14.90 2.40
N ALA A 152 2.97 -15.84 2.45
CA ALA A 152 2.96 -16.97 1.55
C ALA A 152 1.70 -17.76 1.90
N VAL A 153 0.69 -17.64 1.03
CA VAL A 153 -0.44 -18.57 1.01
C VAL A 153 0.00 -19.79 0.21
#